data_AF-A0A6I3EEQ6-F1
#
_entry.id   AF-A0A6I3EEQ6-F1
#
_cell.length_a   1.000
_cell.length_b   1.000
_cell.length_c   1.000
_cell.angle_alpha   90.00
_cell.angle_beta   90.00
_cell.angle_gamma   90.00
#
_symmetry.space_group_name_H-M   'P 1'
#
loop_
_entity.id
_entity.type
_entity.pdbx_description
1 polymer ?
#
loop_
_entity_poly.entity_id
_entity_poly.type
_entity_poly.pdbx_seq_one_letter_code
_entity_poly.pdbx_strand_id
1 'polypeptide(L)'
;MPAASVDQILEALDPEQREVVTAVRGPVCVIAGAGTGKTRVITHRIAYAIAIGVTDSSKTLALTFTARAAGEMRARLRGLGIPNATARTFHSAAIKQLMYFWPYSFGGAFPSLLTMKSGAIAEALNRSDSGLTPQTSTLREIASEIEWAKVLEISPDEYVESALGAGRTLRIPN
;
A
#
# COMPACT_ATOMS: atom_id res chain seq x y z
N MET A 1 24.57 16.25 2.83
CA MET A 1 25.33 15.41 3.78
C MET A 1 25.79 14.16 3.04
N PRO A 2 27.03 13.71 3.24
CA PRO A 2 27.51 12.45 2.65
C PRO A 2 26.68 11.26 3.16
N ALA A 3 26.66 10.17 2.38
CA ALA A 3 26.05 8.91 2.81
C ALA A 3 26.76 8.39 4.06
N ALA A 4 26.00 7.81 5.00
CA ALA A 4 26.59 7.19 6.19
C ALA A 4 27.51 6.02 5.78
N SER A 5 28.63 5.84 6.49
CA SER A 5 29.50 4.69 6.28
C SER A 5 28.82 3.40 6.74
N VAL A 6 29.33 2.26 6.26
CA VAL A 6 28.83 0.94 6.68
C VAL A 6 28.90 0.79 8.21
N ASP A 7 30.01 1.19 8.82
CA ASP A 7 30.19 1.10 10.27
C ASP A 7 29.15 1.95 11.01
N GLN A 8 28.91 3.19 10.55
CA GLN A 8 27.89 4.07 11.13
C GLN A 8 26.47 3.50 11.04
N ILE A 9 26.16 2.79 9.95
CA ILE A 9 24.85 2.15 9.76
C ILE A 9 24.69 0.97 10.73
N LEU A 10 25.76 0.22 11.03
CA LEU A 10 25.69 -0.98 11.87
C LEU A 10 25.91 -0.71 13.36
N GLU A 11 26.60 0.37 13.72
CA GLU A 11 27.08 0.66 15.07
C GLU A 11 26.00 0.49 16.14
N ALA A 12 24.85 1.10 15.90
CA ALA A 12 23.81 1.22 16.92
C ALA A 12 22.74 0.11 16.87
N LEU A 13 22.99 -0.97 16.12
CA LEU A 13 22.12 -2.14 15.99
C LEU A 13 22.59 -3.27 16.92
N ASP A 14 21.64 -3.93 17.58
CA ASP A 14 21.90 -5.18 18.30
C ASP A 14 22.21 -6.35 17.32
N PRO A 15 22.71 -7.51 17.80
CA PRO A 15 23.08 -8.62 16.92
C PRO A 15 21.95 -9.13 16.00
N GLU A 16 20.72 -9.22 16.50
CA GLU A 16 19.56 -9.69 15.72
C GLU A 16 19.19 -8.68 14.64
N GLN A 17 19.19 -7.39 14.98
CA GLN A 17 18.97 -6.30 14.02
C GLN A 17 20.05 -6.27 12.94
N ARG A 18 21.32 -6.51 13.31
CA ARG A 18 22.44 -6.58 12.36
C ARG A 18 22.24 -7.72 11.37
N GLU A 19 21.81 -8.90 11.82
CA GLU A 19 21.53 -10.04 10.95
C GLU A 19 20.47 -9.69 9.89
N VAL A 20 19.38 -9.03 10.29
CA VAL A 20 18.35 -8.59 9.35
C VAL A 20 18.88 -7.54 8.36
N VAL A 21 19.74 -6.63 8.83
CA VAL A 21 20.30 -5.55 8.01
C VAL A 21 21.33 -6.05 7.00
N THR A 22 22.15 -7.05 7.37
CA THR A 22 23.16 -7.62 6.48
C THR A 22 22.61 -8.70 5.55
N ALA A 23 21.43 -9.25 5.82
CA ALA A 23 20.71 -10.17 4.94
C ALA A 23 20.15 -9.46 3.68
N VAL A 24 21.02 -8.98 2.79
CA VAL A 24 20.67 -8.13 1.64
C VAL A 24 20.29 -8.89 0.36
N ARG A 25 20.45 -10.22 0.33
CA ARG A 25 20.13 -11.05 -0.83
C ARG A 25 18.94 -11.97 -0.52
N GLY A 26 18.08 -12.13 -1.51
CA GLY A 26 16.91 -13.01 -1.43
C GLY A 26 15.76 -12.47 -0.56
N PRO A 27 14.63 -13.21 -0.51
CA PRO A 27 13.48 -12.85 0.32
C PRO A 27 13.81 -12.98 1.81
N VAL A 28 13.36 -12.02 2.62
CA VAL A 28 13.51 -12.08 4.08
C VAL A 28 12.18 -11.69 4.74
N CYS A 29 11.73 -12.50 5.70
CA CYS A 29 10.59 -12.20 6.56
C CYS A 29 11.10 -11.87 7.97
N VAL A 30 10.70 -10.72 8.50
CA VAL A 30 11.11 -10.26 9.83
C VAL A 30 9.89 -10.25 10.74
N ILE A 31 9.85 -11.20 11.66
CA ILE A 31 8.80 -11.30 12.68
C ILE A 31 9.27 -10.53 13.91
N ALA A 32 8.58 -9.45 14.25
CA ALA A 32 9.06 -8.53 15.28
C ALA A 32 7.92 -8.01 16.16
N GLY A 33 8.13 -8.10 17.48
CA GLY A 33 7.20 -7.62 18.51
C GLY A 33 7.07 -6.09 18.55
N ALA A 34 6.08 -5.57 19.29
CA ALA A 34 5.94 -4.13 19.48
C ALA A 34 7.22 -3.54 20.13
N GLY A 35 7.63 -2.35 19.71
CA GLY A 35 8.79 -1.65 20.30
C GLY A 35 10.18 -2.17 19.89
N THR A 36 10.31 -3.26 19.13
CA THR A 36 11.63 -3.88 18.82
C THR A 36 12.44 -3.19 17.71
N GLY A 37 12.12 -1.94 17.38
CA GLY A 37 12.88 -1.19 16.37
C GLY A 37 12.62 -1.60 14.90
N LYS A 38 11.50 -2.27 14.57
CA LYS A 38 11.12 -2.67 13.19
C LYS A 38 11.47 -1.64 12.11
N THR A 39 11.01 -0.40 12.29
CA THR A 39 11.23 0.66 11.30
C THR A 39 12.70 1.02 11.18
N ARG A 40 13.45 1.02 12.31
CA ARG A 40 14.89 1.26 12.33
C ARG A 40 15.60 0.20 11.50
N VAL A 41 15.33 -1.07 11.77
CA VAL A 41 15.89 -2.21 11.04
C VAL A 41 15.65 -2.08 9.53
N ILE A 42 14.41 -1.79 9.10
CA ILE A 42 14.09 -1.62 7.67
C ILE A 42 14.90 -0.47 7.05
N THR A 43 14.98 0.68 7.73
CA THR A 43 15.73 1.83 7.20
C THR A 43 17.24 1.59 7.14
N HIS A 44 17.81 0.94 8.15
CA HIS A 44 19.22 0.58 8.16
C HIS A 44 19.54 -0.49 7.12
N ARG A 45 18.63 -1.46 6.88
CA ARG A 45 18.79 -2.47 5.82
C ARG A 45 18.85 -1.85 4.44
N ILE A 46 17.94 -0.90 4.15
CA ILE A 46 17.95 -0.15 2.89
C ILE A 46 19.26 0.62 2.76
N ALA A 47 19.67 1.32 3.81
CA ALA A 47 20.88 2.11 3.78
C ALA A 47 22.15 1.26 3.59
N TYR A 48 22.23 0.14 4.30
CA TYR A 48 23.30 -0.81 4.17
C TYR A 48 23.38 -1.38 2.76
N ALA A 49 22.27 -1.86 2.20
CA ALA A 49 22.21 -2.41 0.83
C ALA A 49 22.67 -1.40 -0.24
N ILE A 50 22.37 -0.11 -0.05
CA ILE A 50 22.85 0.96 -0.92
C ILE A 50 24.34 1.21 -0.70
N ALA A 51 24.80 1.28 0.56
CA ALA A 51 26.20 1.56 0.90
C ALA A 51 27.17 0.49 0.37
N ILE A 52 26.76 -0.78 0.34
CA ILE A 52 27.57 -1.88 -0.21
C ILE A 52 27.33 -2.15 -1.71
N GLY A 53 26.53 -1.30 -2.39
CA GLY A 53 26.32 -1.37 -3.84
C GLY A 53 25.41 -2.49 -4.33
N VAL A 54 24.58 -3.10 -3.46
CA VAL A 54 23.60 -4.13 -3.87
C VAL A 54 22.41 -3.51 -4.60
N THR A 55 22.04 -2.29 -4.26
CA THR A 55 20.98 -1.52 -4.92
C THR A 55 21.30 -0.03 -4.88
N ASP A 56 20.44 0.78 -5.49
CA ASP A 56 20.49 2.23 -5.37
C ASP A 56 19.12 2.78 -4.95
N SER A 57 19.09 4.04 -4.56
CA SER A 57 17.87 4.69 -4.06
C SER A 57 16.73 4.75 -5.08
N SER A 58 17.02 4.72 -6.38
CA SER A 58 16.01 4.76 -7.45
C SER A 58 15.37 3.39 -7.71
N LYS A 59 16.09 2.31 -7.39
CA LYS A 59 15.62 0.91 -7.53
C LYS A 59 15.00 0.35 -6.25
N THR A 60 14.92 1.15 -5.18
CA THR A 60 14.40 0.72 -3.89
C THR A 60 13.01 1.32 -3.64
N LEU A 61 12.03 0.47 -3.34
CA LEU A 61 10.68 0.88 -2.94
C LEU A 61 10.39 0.36 -1.52
N ALA A 62 10.10 1.28 -0.60
CA ALA A 62 9.58 0.93 0.72
C ALA A 62 8.08 1.24 0.80
N LEU A 63 7.29 0.24 1.18
CA LEU A 63 5.83 0.35 1.31
C LEU A 63 5.40 0.37 2.78
N THR A 64 4.35 1.12 3.05
CA THR A 64 3.72 1.18 4.38
C THR A 64 2.22 1.41 4.26
N PHE A 65 1.50 1.35 5.38
CA PHE A 65 0.06 1.54 5.41
C PHE A 65 -0.36 3.01 5.60
N THR A 66 0.47 3.84 6.24
CA THR A 66 0.07 5.23 6.57
C THR A 66 1.02 6.27 5.97
N ALA A 67 0.47 7.43 5.62
CA ALA A 67 1.26 8.56 5.11
C ALA A 67 2.29 9.05 6.14
N ARG A 68 1.93 9.02 7.43
CA ARG A 68 2.83 9.34 8.54
C ARG A 68 4.04 8.40 8.57
N ALA A 69 3.82 7.08 8.54
CA ALA A 69 4.91 6.12 8.54
C ALA A 69 5.82 6.28 7.30
N ALA A 70 5.25 6.61 6.14
CA ALA A 70 6.02 6.86 4.92
C ALA A 70 6.89 8.13 5.07
N GLY A 71 6.34 9.18 5.69
CA GLY A 71 7.06 10.40 6.03
C GLY A 71 8.22 10.14 7.00
N GLU A 72 7.95 9.44 8.10
CA GLU A 72 8.96 9.09 9.09
C GLU A 72 10.08 8.22 8.50
N MET A 73 9.74 7.26 7.64
CA MET A 73 10.72 6.41 6.96
C MET A 73 11.63 7.22 6.03
N ARG A 74 11.07 8.16 5.24
CA ARG A 74 11.87 9.09 4.42
C ARG A 74 12.78 9.97 5.28
N ALA A 75 12.30 10.47 6.41
CA ALA A 75 13.10 11.28 7.32
C ALA A 75 14.30 10.50 7.89
N ARG A 76 14.07 9.26 8.34
CA ARG A 76 15.13 8.36 8.83
C ARG A 76 16.18 8.06 7.75
N LEU A 77 15.74 7.69 6.54
CA LEU A 77 16.65 7.41 5.42
C LEU A 77 17.45 8.66 4.99
N ARG A 78 16.84 9.85 5.05
CA ARG A 78 17.54 11.11 4.83
C ARG A 78 18.63 11.34 5.88
N GLY A 79 18.36 11.00 7.15
CA GLY A 79 19.35 11.05 8.23
C GLY A 79 20.53 10.08 8.02
N LEU A 80 20.30 8.97 7.31
CA LEU A 80 21.35 8.02 6.88
C LEU A 80 22.05 8.45 5.58
N GLY A 81 21.78 9.66 5.08
CA GLY A 81 22.39 10.22 3.88
C GLY A 81 21.77 9.74 2.55
N ILE A 82 20.51 9.28 2.59
CA ILE A 82 19.74 8.84 1.40
C ILE A 82 18.56 9.79 1.19
N PRO A 83 18.80 10.99 0.63
CA PRO A 83 17.77 12.05 0.56
C PRO A 83 16.63 11.75 -0.41
N ASN A 84 16.87 10.88 -1.39
CA ASN A 84 15.94 10.52 -2.47
C ASN A 84 15.24 9.17 -2.24
N ALA A 85 15.19 8.69 -0.99
CA ALA A 85 14.59 7.40 -0.69
C ALA A 85 13.09 7.38 -1.06
N THR A 86 12.67 6.33 -1.76
CA THR A 86 11.26 6.13 -2.09
C THR A 86 10.56 5.34 -1.00
N ALA A 87 9.79 6.02 -0.15
CA ALA A 87 8.82 5.38 0.74
C ALA A 87 7.41 5.93 0.49
N ARG A 88 6.44 5.03 0.31
CA ARG A 88 5.05 5.36 -0.08
C ARG A 88 4.06 4.48 0.66
N THR A 89 2.80 4.93 0.72
CA THR A 89 1.72 3.99 1.05
C THR A 89 1.46 3.06 -0.14
N PHE A 90 0.80 1.92 0.11
CA PHE A 90 0.31 1.05 -0.97
C PHE A 90 -0.50 1.83 -2.01
N HIS A 91 -1.49 2.62 -1.59
CA HIS A 91 -2.31 3.44 -2.47
C HIS A 91 -1.49 4.48 -3.26
N SER A 92 -0.57 5.20 -2.61
CA SER A 92 0.27 6.20 -3.30
C SER A 92 1.32 5.60 -4.23
N ALA A 93 1.69 4.33 -4.03
CA ALA A 93 2.52 3.59 -4.96
C ALA A 93 1.69 3.08 -6.16
N ALA A 94 0.52 2.50 -5.89
CA ALA A 94 -0.40 1.99 -6.91
C ALA A 94 -0.84 3.10 -7.87
N ILE A 95 -1.26 4.26 -7.36
CA ILE A 95 -1.66 5.37 -8.24
C ILE A 95 -0.50 5.88 -9.11
N LYS A 96 0.72 5.90 -8.58
CA LYS A 96 1.90 6.30 -9.36
C LYS A 96 2.13 5.33 -10.52
N GLN A 97 2.02 4.03 -10.26
CA GLN A 97 2.14 3.02 -11.31
C GLN A 97 1.01 3.15 -12.33
N LEU A 98 -0.23 3.27 -11.87
CA LEU A 98 -1.39 3.41 -12.74
C LEU A 98 -1.27 4.64 -13.65
N MET A 99 -0.92 5.81 -13.11
CA MET A 99 -0.71 7.03 -13.90
C MET A 99 0.43 6.89 -14.91
N TYR A 100 1.51 6.21 -14.54
CA TYR A 100 2.65 5.98 -15.43
C TYR A 100 2.25 5.09 -16.62
N PHE A 101 1.52 4.00 -16.36
CA PHE A 101 1.13 3.05 -17.41
C PHE A 101 -0.15 3.44 -18.15
N TRP A 102 -0.97 4.36 -17.61
CA TRP A 102 -2.26 4.73 -18.19
C TRP A 102 -2.23 5.04 -19.68
N PRO A 103 -1.31 5.89 -20.20
CA PRO A 103 -1.30 6.23 -21.62
C PRO A 103 -0.98 5.04 -22.53
N TYR A 104 -0.28 4.03 -22.00
CA TYR A 104 0.16 2.85 -22.75
C TYR A 104 -0.85 1.72 -22.69
N SER A 105 -1.55 1.57 -21.56
CA SER A 105 -2.49 0.47 -21.32
C SER A 105 -3.93 0.81 -21.69
N PHE A 106 -4.36 2.05 -21.49
CA PHE A 106 -5.76 2.47 -21.66
C PHE A 106 -5.92 3.64 -22.64
N GLY A 107 -4.90 4.51 -22.74
CA GLY A 107 -4.99 5.74 -23.53
C GLY A 107 -5.92 6.78 -22.91
N GLY A 108 -6.10 7.91 -23.60
CA GLY A 108 -6.96 9.00 -23.14
C GLY A 108 -6.50 9.68 -21.84
N ALA A 109 -7.38 10.49 -21.27
CA ALA A 109 -7.11 11.19 -20.01
C ALA A 109 -7.27 10.25 -18.81
N PHE A 110 -6.40 10.42 -17.81
CA PHE A 110 -6.52 9.72 -16.54
C PHE A 110 -7.81 10.13 -15.81
N PRO A 111 -8.60 9.18 -15.28
CA PRO A 111 -9.90 9.50 -14.68
C PRO A 111 -9.75 10.26 -13.36
N SER A 112 -10.74 11.08 -13.04
CA SER A 112 -10.84 11.70 -11.72
C SER A 112 -11.12 10.63 -10.67
N LEU A 113 -10.35 10.64 -9.59
CA LEU A 113 -10.59 9.73 -8.46
C LEU A 113 -11.84 10.15 -7.70
N LEU A 114 -12.67 9.17 -7.36
CA LEU A 114 -13.80 9.37 -6.46
C LEU A 114 -13.30 9.61 -5.04
N THR A 115 -13.71 10.71 -4.43
CA THR A 115 -13.48 11.00 -3.00
C THR A 115 -14.53 10.35 -2.10
N MET A 116 -15.72 10.10 -2.64
CA MET A 116 -16.81 9.38 -1.98
C MET A 116 -17.48 8.43 -2.96
N LYS A 117 -17.73 7.18 -2.50
CA LYS A 117 -18.39 6.15 -3.30
C LYS A 117 -19.91 6.29 -3.33
N SER A 118 -20.51 6.88 -2.29
CA SER A 118 -21.97 6.99 -2.13
C SER A 118 -22.66 7.65 -3.32
N GLY A 119 -22.09 8.72 -3.89
CA GLY A 119 -22.66 9.39 -5.05
C GLY A 119 -22.69 8.50 -6.30
N ALA A 120 -21.59 7.80 -6.58
CA ALA A 120 -21.52 6.88 -7.72
C ALA A 120 -22.45 5.68 -7.55
N ILE A 121 -22.56 5.13 -6.33
CA ILE A 121 -23.47 4.03 -6.02
C ILE A 121 -24.93 4.51 -6.13
N ALA A 122 -25.27 5.68 -5.61
CA ALA A 122 -26.62 6.23 -5.71
C ALA A 122 -27.05 6.45 -7.16
N GLU A 123 -26.15 6.99 -7.98
CA GLU A 123 -26.43 7.17 -9.41
C GLU A 123 -26.59 5.83 -10.14
N ALA A 124 -25.77 4.83 -9.81
CA ALA A 124 -25.92 3.48 -10.37
C ALA A 124 -27.25 2.83 -9.95
N LEU A 125 -27.68 3.01 -8.70
CA LEU A 125 -28.97 2.52 -8.21
C LEU A 125 -30.14 3.19 -8.94
N ASN A 126 -30.12 4.51 -9.07
CA ASN A 126 -31.17 5.27 -9.76
C ASN A 126 -31.34 4.88 -11.23
N ARG A 127 -30.27 4.37 -11.86
CA ARG A 127 -30.27 3.89 -13.25
C ARG A 127 -30.58 2.40 -13.38
N SER A 128 -30.69 1.69 -12.25
CA SER A 128 -30.99 0.26 -12.22
C SER A 128 -32.49 0.05 -11.97
N ASP A 129 -33.08 -0.97 -12.60
CA ASP A 129 -34.45 -1.40 -12.32
C ASP A 129 -34.55 -2.29 -11.05
N SER A 130 -33.70 -2.02 -10.05
CA SER A 130 -33.57 -2.86 -8.86
C SER A 130 -34.66 -2.65 -7.81
N GLY A 131 -35.44 -1.56 -7.92
CA GLY A 131 -36.43 -1.16 -6.91
C GLY A 131 -35.80 -0.67 -5.58
N LEU A 132 -34.47 -0.60 -5.50
CA LEU A 132 -33.76 -0.15 -4.30
C LEU A 132 -33.68 1.37 -4.25
N THR A 133 -33.96 1.94 -3.07
CA THR A 133 -33.81 3.39 -2.85
C THR A 133 -32.39 3.71 -2.35
N PRO A 134 -31.73 4.79 -2.81
CA PRO A 134 -30.38 5.18 -2.39
C PRO A 134 -30.36 5.82 -0.99
N GLN A 135 -30.81 5.07 0.02
CA GLN A 135 -30.72 5.47 1.43
C GLN A 135 -29.30 5.24 1.97
N THR A 136 -28.90 6.00 2.99
CA THR A 136 -27.54 5.92 3.59
C THR A 136 -27.15 4.50 4.01
N SER A 137 -28.09 3.73 4.55
CA SER A 137 -27.91 2.32 4.92
C SER A 137 -27.66 1.43 3.69
N THR A 138 -28.51 1.51 2.68
CA THR A 138 -28.37 0.78 1.40
C THR A 138 -27.03 1.09 0.73
N LEU A 139 -26.65 2.36 0.65
CA LEU A 139 -25.37 2.79 0.06
C LEU A 139 -24.17 2.24 0.83
N ARG A 140 -24.25 2.16 2.16
CA ARG A 140 -23.18 1.62 3.00
C ARG A 140 -23.04 0.12 2.82
N GLU A 141 -24.14 -0.62 2.75
CA GLU A 141 -24.12 -2.07 2.54
C GLU A 141 -23.52 -2.42 1.18
N ILE A 142 -23.98 -1.77 0.11
CA ILE A 142 -23.42 -1.97 -1.24
C ILE A 142 -21.94 -1.58 -1.28
N ALA A 143 -21.56 -0.46 -0.65
CA ALA A 143 -20.14 -0.07 -0.58
C ALA A 143 -19.29 -1.11 0.16
N SER A 144 -19.85 -1.79 1.16
CA SER A 144 -19.15 -2.81 1.94
C SER A 144 -18.95 -4.09 1.11
N GLU A 145 -19.94 -4.48 0.31
CA GLU A 145 -19.82 -5.59 -0.65
C GLU A 145 -18.78 -5.30 -1.74
N ILE A 146 -18.80 -4.10 -2.33
CA ILE A 146 -17.81 -3.69 -3.33
C ILE A 146 -16.40 -3.74 -2.74
N GLU A 147 -16.20 -3.29 -1.51
CA GLU A 147 -14.88 -3.36 -0.87
C GLU A 147 -14.45 -4.78 -0.54
N TRP A 148 -15.37 -5.63 -0.08
CA TRP A 148 -15.08 -7.05 0.14
C TRP A 148 -14.62 -7.72 -1.15
N ALA A 149 -15.36 -7.52 -2.25
CA ALA A 149 -14.99 -8.06 -3.56
C ALA A 149 -13.62 -7.56 -4.01
N LYS A 150 -13.36 -6.25 -3.91
CA LYS A 150 -12.07 -5.65 -4.31
C LYS A 150 -10.89 -6.13 -3.50
N VAL A 151 -11.05 -6.34 -2.19
CA VAL A 151 -9.97 -6.82 -1.31
C VAL A 151 -9.60 -8.27 -1.65
N LEU A 152 -10.57 -9.06 -2.11
CA LEU A 152 -10.37 -10.44 -2.54
C LEU A 152 -10.10 -10.58 -4.04
N GLU A 153 -9.93 -9.46 -4.75
CA GLU A 153 -9.71 -9.42 -6.21
C GLU A 153 -10.82 -10.13 -7.02
N ILE A 154 -12.05 -10.14 -6.49
CA ILE A 154 -13.22 -10.72 -7.16
C ILE A 154 -13.75 -9.73 -8.21
N SER A 155 -13.85 -10.21 -9.46
CA SER A 155 -14.40 -9.41 -10.56
C SER A 155 -15.93 -9.25 -10.45
N PRO A 156 -16.54 -8.26 -11.13
CA PRO A 156 -17.99 -8.10 -11.15
C PRO A 156 -18.74 -9.35 -11.66
N ASP A 157 -18.17 -10.07 -12.62
CA ASP A 157 -18.78 -11.25 -13.23
C ASP A 157 -18.79 -12.46 -12.26
N GLU A 158 -17.79 -12.56 -11.40
CA GLU A 158 -17.63 -13.63 -10.41
C GLU A 158 -18.30 -13.31 -9.05
N TYR A 159 -18.79 -12.08 -8.88
CA TYR A 159 -19.28 -11.59 -7.60
C TYR A 159 -20.40 -12.47 -7.03
N VAL A 160 -21.40 -12.83 -7.84
CA VAL A 160 -22.59 -13.58 -7.37
C VAL A 160 -22.18 -14.94 -6.84
N GLU A 161 -21.39 -15.70 -7.59
CA GLU A 161 -20.90 -17.02 -7.17
C GLU A 161 -20.05 -16.92 -5.91
N SER A 162 -19.12 -15.96 -5.87
CA SER A 162 -18.22 -15.77 -4.74
C SER A 162 -18.95 -15.36 -3.46
N ALA A 163 -19.94 -14.46 -3.57
CA ALA A 163 -20.73 -13.99 -2.44
C ALA A 163 -21.58 -15.13 -1.85
N LEU A 164 -22.21 -15.94 -2.69
CA LEU A 164 -22.98 -17.12 -2.27
C LEU A 164 -22.07 -18.16 -1.61
N GLY A 165 -20.91 -18.46 -2.21
CA GLY A 165 -19.93 -19.39 -1.64
C GLY A 165 -19.37 -18.94 -0.28
N ALA A 166 -19.25 -17.63 -0.07
CA ALA A 166 -18.85 -17.03 1.20
C ALA A 166 -20.01 -16.86 2.21
N GLY A 167 -21.22 -17.31 1.88
CA GLY A 167 -22.40 -17.18 2.74
C GLY A 167 -22.80 -15.74 3.04
N ARG A 168 -22.47 -14.80 2.14
CA ARG A 168 -22.80 -13.38 2.30
C ARG A 168 -24.25 -13.14 1.91
N THR A 169 -24.91 -12.24 2.63
CA THR A 169 -26.28 -11.82 2.34
C THR A 169 -26.36 -10.32 2.47
N LEU A 170 -26.84 -9.64 1.43
CA LEU A 170 -27.09 -8.20 1.43
C LEU A 170 -28.16 -7.88 2.47
N ARG A 171 -27.81 -7.03 3.44
CA ARG A 171 -28.73 -6.59 4.50
C ARG A 171 -29.33 -5.24 4.15
N ILE A 172 -30.12 -5.20 3.08
CA ILE A 172 -30.78 -3.96 2.69
C ILE A 172 -31.99 -3.74 3.61
N PRO A 173 -32.08 -2.61 4.33
CA PRO A 173 -33.30 -2.29 5.06
C PRO A 173 -34.44 -2.03 4.08
N ASN A 174 -35.63 -2.54 4.41
CA ASN A 174 -36.87 -2.21 3.71
C ASN A 174 -37.14 -0.71 3.72
#